data_AF-A0A485AVM6-F1
#
_entry.id   AF-A0A485AVM6-F1
#
_cell.length_a   1.000
_cell.length_b   1.000
_cell.length_c   1.000
_cell.angle_alpha   90.00
_cell.angle_beta   90.00
_cell.angle_gamma   90.00
#
_symmetry.space_group_name_H-M   'P 1'
#
loop_
_entity.id
_entity.type
_entity.pdbx_description
1 polymer ?
#
loop_
_entity_poly.entity_id
_entity_poly.type
_entity_poly.pdbx_seq_one_letter_code
_entity_poly.pdbx_strand_id
1 'polypeptide(L)'
;MPLVEVIPHAGTSEQTIATTVKLAKKQGKTPIVVADKAGFYVNRILAPYIAEAMRMLVEGESVEDIDNALVKFGFPVGPIQLLDEVGIDTGTKILPILEAAYGERFSAPASLIQAILNDDRKGRKNGRGFYLYGVKGRKSKKQVDKAVYSLAGMAPRHSQCSAQQIAERCVMLMLNEAARCIDEGIVRSARDGDIGAVFGIGFPPFLGGPLRYMDTLGAGEVVARLQRLATQYGSRFTPCEALLQRAERELTFWPGHETVPLN
;
A
#
# COMPACT_ATOMS: atom_id res chain seq x y z
N MET A 1 9.88 -12.91 -0.66
CA MET A 1 9.66 -11.81 -1.61
C MET A 1 10.39 -12.07 -2.94
N PRO A 2 9.66 -12.13 -4.06
CA PRO A 2 10.22 -12.35 -5.40
C PRO A 2 10.73 -11.06 -6.09
N LEU A 3 10.27 -9.88 -5.68
CA LEU A 3 10.67 -8.59 -6.26
C LEU A 3 12.04 -8.10 -5.77
N VAL A 4 12.74 -7.35 -6.62
CA VAL A 4 13.86 -6.46 -6.24
C VAL A 4 13.65 -5.08 -6.88
N GLU A 5 13.61 -4.00 -6.09
CA GLU A 5 13.68 -2.63 -6.60
C GLU A 5 15.15 -2.24 -6.81
N VAL A 6 15.52 -1.89 -8.05
CA VAL A 6 16.84 -1.35 -8.40
C VAL A 6 16.71 0.17 -8.50
N ILE A 7 17.33 0.88 -7.56
CA ILE A 7 17.17 2.32 -7.39
C ILE A 7 18.48 3.05 -7.75
N PRO A 8 18.68 3.45 -9.00
CA PRO A 8 19.83 4.26 -9.37
C PRO A 8 19.72 5.69 -8.85
N HIS A 9 20.82 6.19 -8.27
CA HIS A 9 21.02 7.63 -8.10
C HIS A 9 21.29 8.26 -9.48
N ALA A 10 21.05 9.56 -9.62
CA ALA A 10 21.43 10.37 -10.80
C ALA A 10 22.87 10.16 -11.34
N GLY A 11 23.84 9.72 -10.51
CA GLY A 11 25.22 9.44 -10.94
C GLY A 11 25.51 7.97 -11.26
N THR A 12 24.53 7.07 -11.11
CA THR A 12 24.71 5.65 -11.36
C THR A 12 24.75 5.38 -12.88
N SER A 13 25.82 4.75 -13.36
CA SER A 13 25.96 4.43 -14.78
C SER A 13 24.98 3.36 -15.25
N GLU A 14 24.61 3.39 -16.53
CA GLU A 14 23.75 2.37 -17.13
C GLU A 14 24.34 0.97 -17.02
N GLN A 15 25.66 0.83 -17.11
CA GLN A 15 26.35 -0.44 -16.93
C GLN A 15 26.14 -1.01 -15.52
N THR A 16 26.21 -0.16 -14.49
CA THR A 16 25.97 -0.57 -13.09
C THR A 16 24.52 -1.01 -12.89
N ILE A 17 23.56 -0.28 -13.48
CA ILE A 17 22.13 -0.64 -13.43
C ILE A 17 21.91 -1.99 -14.11
N ALA A 18 22.40 -2.16 -15.34
CA ALA A 18 22.26 -3.39 -16.11
C ALA A 18 22.89 -4.60 -15.40
N THR A 19 24.06 -4.39 -14.77
CA THR A 19 24.76 -5.43 -14.00
C THR A 19 23.95 -5.85 -12.78
N THR A 20 23.40 -4.88 -12.04
CA THR A 20 22.56 -5.14 -10.86
C THR A 20 21.27 -5.86 -11.23
N VAL A 21 20.60 -5.44 -12.32
CA VAL A 21 19.41 -6.14 -12.86
C VAL A 21 19.75 -7.57 -13.25
N LYS A 22 20.88 -7.80 -13.94
CA LYS A 22 21.32 -9.15 -14.33
C LYS A 22 21.61 -10.02 -13.10
N LEU A 23 22.22 -9.46 -12.07
CA LEU A 23 22.49 -10.16 -10.81
C LEU A 23 21.18 -10.57 -10.12
N ALA A 24 20.21 -9.67 -9.99
CA ALA A 24 18.90 -9.98 -9.41
C ALA A 24 18.19 -11.12 -10.17
N LYS A 25 18.18 -11.08 -11.51
CA LYS A 25 17.64 -12.16 -12.34
C LYS A 25 18.36 -13.49 -12.11
N LYS A 26 19.69 -13.49 -12.00
CA LYS A 26 20.50 -14.70 -11.71
C LYS A 26 20.15 -15.32 -10.35
N GLN A 27 19.66 -14.52 -9.40
CA GLN A 27 19.17 -15.00 -8.10
C GLN A 27 17.70 -15.47 -8.14
N GLY A 28 17.08 -15.55 -9.32
CA GLY A 28 15.68 -15.92 -9.48
C GLY A 28 14.71 -14.84 -8.99
N LYS A 29 15.14 -13.58 -8.94
CA LYS A 29 14.29 -12.44 -8.58
C LYS A 29 13.76 -11.74 -9.82
N THR A 30 12.66 -11.01 -9.63
CA THR A 30 12.06 -10.12 -10.64
C THR A 30 12.49 -8.68 -10.33
N PRO A 31 13.51 -8.12 -11.01
CA PRO A 31 13.90 -6.74 -10.79
C PRO A 31 13.01 -5.76 -11.54
N ILE A 32 12.73 -4.62 -10.91
CA ILE A 32 12.21 -3.41 -11.56
C ILE A 32 13.17 -2.25 -11.29
N VAL A 33 13.30 -1.32 -12.24
CA VAL A 33 14.13 -0.11 -12.05
C VAL A 33 13.21 1.04 -11.66
N VAL A 34 13.48 1.68 -10.53
CA VAL A 34 12.64 2.73 -9.96
C VAL A 34 13.49 3.97 -9.63
N ALA A 35 12.93 5.17 -9.75
CA ALA A 35 13.67 6.39 -9.47
C ALA A 35 13.99 6.54 -7.97
N ASP A 36 15.13 7.16 -7.68
CA ASP A 36 15.55 7.49 -6.31
C ASP A 36 14.75 8.69 -5.77
N LYS A 37 13.60 8.37 -5.18
CA LYS A 37 12.69 9.31 -4.50
C LYS A 37 12.24 8.69 -3.19
N ALA A 38 11.80 9.53 -2.25
CA ALA A 38 11.35 9.08 -0.93
C ALA A 38 10.29 7.97 -1.07
N GLY A 39 10.56 6.81 -0.47
CA GLY A 39 9.68 5.63 -0.52
C GLY A 39 9.79 4.75 -1.77
N PHE A 40 10.64 5.11 -2.74
CA PHE A 40 10.76 4.43 -4.03
C PHE A 40 9.38 4.22 -4.67
N TYR A 41 9.06 3.02 -5.15
CA TYR A 41 7.73 2.72 -5.67
C TYR A 41 6.89 1.94 -4.66
N VAL A 42 7.37 0.77 -4.22
CA VAL A 42 6.57 -0.17 -3.40
C VAL A 42 6.14 0.45 -2.07
N ASN A 43 7.08 1.01 -1.31
CA ASN A 43 6.75 1.58 -0.01
C ASN A 43 5.91 2.85 -0.16
N ARG A 44 6.15 3.63 -1.22
CA ARG A 44 5.40 4.86 -1.50
C ARG A 44 3.92 4.59 -1.74
N ILE A 45 3.56 3.60 -2.55
CA ILE A 45 2.13 3.29 -2.80
C ILE A 45 1.49 2.50 -1.64
N LEU A 46 2.29 1.79 -0.84
CA LEU A 46 1.82 1.03 0.31
C LEU A 46 1.47 1.91 1.51
N ALA A 47 2.24 2.98 1.74
CA ALA A 47 2.07 3.84 2.91
C ALA A 47 0.65 4.43 3.07
N PRO A 48 0.01 5.04 2.06
CA PRO A 48 -1.33 5.60 2.22
C PRO A 48 -2.40 4.51 2.42
N TYR A 49 -2.20 3.31 1.87
CA TYR A 49 -3.05 2.13 2.11
C TYR A 49 -3.01 1.70 3.59
N ILE A 50 -1.81 1.65 4.20
CA ILE A 50 -1.67 1.34 5.63
C ILE A 50 -2.18 2.48 6.50
N ALA A 51 -1.90 3.73 6.14
CA ALA A 51 -2.35 4.90 6.89
C ALA A 51 -3.88 4.96 6.98
N GLU A 52 -4.60 4.61 5.91
CA GLU A 52 -6.06 4.55 5.93
C GLU A 52 -6.61 3.39 6.76
N ALA A 53 -5.97 2.22 6.73
CA ALA A 53 -6.32 1.13 7.64
C ALA A 53 -6.17 1.55 9.12
N MET A 54 -5.12 2.31 9.45
CA MET A 54 -4.92 2.86 10.79
C MET A 54 -5.98 3.93 11.14
N ARG A 55 -6.43 4.73 10.17
CA ARG A 55 -7.52 5.70 10.37
C ARG A 55 -8.85 5.00 10.65
N MET A 56 -9.19 3.97 9.87
CA MET A 56 -10.40 3.19 10.10
C MET A 56 -10.39 2.51 11.48
N LEU A 57 -9.22 2.04 11.91
CA LEU A 57 -9.05 1.54 13.28
C LEU A 57 -9.44 2.64 14.29
N VAL A 58 -8.90 3.87 14.15
CA VAL A 58 -9.24 5.04 14.99
C VAL A 58 -10.74 5.43 14.92
N GLU A 59 -11.38 5.22 13.77
CA GLU A 59 -12.81 5.46 13.56
C GLU A 59 -13.70 4.38 14.21
N GLY A 60 -13.10 3.29 14.71
CA GLY A 60 -13.76 2.25 15.49
C GLY A 60 -13.95 0.91 14.78
N GLU A 61 -13.40 0.74 13.57
CA GLU A 61 -13.39 -0.54 12.87
C GLU A 61 -12.47 -1.54 13.57
N SER A 62 -12.85 -2.82 13.59
CA SER A 62 -12.03 -3.85 14.23
C SER A 62 -10.81 -4.22 13.36
N VAL A 63 -9.73 -4.62 14.02
CA VAL A 63 -8.51 -5.11 13.36
C VAL A 63 -8.84 -6.30 12.44
N GLU A 64 -9.70 -7.21 12.92
CA GLU A 64 -10.15 -8.36 12.14
C GLU A 64 -10.98 -7.96 10.92
N ASP A 65 -11.93 -7.04 11.04
CA ASP A 65 -12.78 -6.62 9.92
C ASP A 65 -11.98 -5.94 8.83
N ILE A 66 -11.03 -5.08 9.22
CA ILE A 66 -10.10 -4.43 8.28
C ILE A 66 -9.27 -5.47 7.53
N ASP A 67 -8.57 -6.35 8.25
CA ASP A 67 -7.72 -7.35 7.62
C ASP A 67 -8.52 -8.32 6.74
N ASN A 68 -9.67 -8.79 7.23
CA ASN A 68 -10.52 -9.72 6.49
C ASN A 68 -11.12 -9.09 5.23
N ALA A 69 -11.48 -7.80 5.27
CA ALA A 69 -12.01 -7.09 4.11
C ALA A 69 -10.98 -7.02 2.97
N LEU A 70 -9.71 -6.72 3.29
CA LEU A 70 -8.65 -6.62 2.29
C LEU A 70 -8.16 -7.99 1.81
N VAL A 71 -8.17 -9.01 2.68
CA VAL A 71 -7.96 -10.40 2.24
C VAL A 71 -9.09 -10.85 1.32
N LYS A 72 -10.35 -10.54 1.64
CA LYS A 72 -11.51 -10.83 0.79
C LYS A 72 -11.45 -10.10 -0.54
N PHE A 73 -10.89 -8.88 -0.57
CA PHE A 73 -10.62 -8.15 -1.81
C PHE A 73 -9.57 -8.86 -2.68
N GLY A 74 -8.66 -9.61 -2.08
CA GLY A 74 -7.71 -10.48 -2.78
C GLY A 74 -6.25 -10.35 -2.35
N PHE A 75 -5.94 -9.51 -1.35
CA PHE A 75 -4.58 -9.41 -0.81
C PHE A 75 -4.22 -10.69 -0.04
N PRO A 76 -2.94 -11.13 -0.04
CA PRO A 76 -2.54 -12.34 0.67
C PRO A 76 -2.58 -12.17 2.20
N VAL A 77 -2.40 -10.94 2.67
CA VAL A 77 -2.34 -10.57 4.09
C VAL A 77 -3.03 -9.21 4.26
N GLY A 78 -3.79 -9.04 5.33
CA GLY A 78 -4.42 -7.77 5.66
C GLY A 78 -3.40 -6.69 6.06
N PRO A 79 -3.74 -5.40 5.90
CA PRO A 79 -2.83 -4.28 6.14
C PRO A 79 -2.24 -4.25 7.56
N ILE A 80 -3.03 -4.60 8.57
CA ILE A 80 -2.62 -4.52 9.97
C ILE A 80 -1.67 -5.66 10.30
N GLN A 81 -1.97 -6.88 9.87
CA GLN A 81 -1.02 -7.99 9.96
C GLN A 81 0.27 -7.72 9.18
N LEU A 82 0.18 -7.12 7.99
CA LEU A 82 1.34 -6.79 7.19
C LEU A 82 2.27 -5.83 7.93
N LEU A 83 1.71 -4.82 8.61
CA LEU A 83 2.48 -3.88 9.43
C LEU A 83 3.20 -4.59 10.60
N ASP A 84 2.55 -5.57 11.25
CA ASP A 84 3.20 -6.40 12.26
C ASP A 84 4.33 -7.27 11.71
N GLU A 85 4.20 -7.77 10.48
CA GLU A 85 5.20 -8.63 9.83
C GLU A 85 6.43 -7.83 9.37
N VAL A 86 6.24 -6.64 8.83
CA VAL A 86 7.32 -5.72 8.44
C VAL A 86 8.00 -5.11 9.67
N GLY A 87 7.22 -4.92 10.75
CA GLY A 87 7.64 -4.26 11.98
C GLY A 87 7.08 -2.85 12.05
N ILE A 88 6.29 -2.59 13.10
CA ILE A 88 5.64 -1.30 13.31
C ILE A 88 6.68 -0.17 13.40
N ASP A 89 7.82 -0.43 14.03
CA ASP A 89 8.91 0.55 14.16
C ASP A 89 9.50 0.98 12.81
N THR A 90 9.56 0.07 11.83
CA THR A 90 9.96 0.42 10.46
C THR A 90 8.96 1.41 9.85
N GLY A 91 7.66 1.14 9.98
CA GLY A 91 6.60 2.04 9.52
C GLY A 91 6.68 3.43 10.15
N THR A 92 6.88 3.50 11.47
CA THR A 92 6.99 4.78 12.20
C THR A 92 8.19 5.63 11.80
N LYS A 93 9.25 5.03 11.24
CA LYS A 93 10.41 5.76 10.70
C LYS A 93 10.21 6.24 9.27
N ILE A 94 9.46 5.49 8.46
CA ILE A 94 9.23 5.81 7.05
C ILE A 94 8.18 6.91 6.89
N LEU A 95 7.10 6.88 7.68
CA LEU A 95 6.00 7.85 7.53
C LEU A 95 6.45 9.32 7.62
N PRO A 96 7.26 9.76 8.60
CA PRO A 96 7.74 11.14 8.64
C PRO A 96 8.57 11.55 7.42
N ILE A 97 9.32 10.62 6.83
CA ILE A 97 10.12 10.88 5.62
C ILE A 97 9.18 11.11 4.42
N LEU A 98 8.13 10.31 4.29
CA LEU A 98 7.14 10.45 3.21
C LEU A 98 6.27 11.70 3.41
N GLU A 99 5.88 12.00 4.63
CA GLU A 99 5.12 13.20 4.97
C GLU A 99 5.94 14.47 4.71
N ALA A 100 7.22 14.49 5.08
CA ALA A 100 8.12 15.60 4.74
C ALA A 100 8.30 15.79 3.22
N ALA A 101 8.32 14.69 2.45
CA ALA A 101 8.52 14.74 1.01
C ALA A 101 7.24 15.09 0.22
N TYR A 102 6.07 14.68 0.71
CA TYR A 102 4.83 14.65 -0.09
C TYR A 102 3.60 15.23 0.63
N GLY A 103 3.75 15.66 1.88
CA GLY A 103 2.73 16.33 2.68
C GLY A 103 1.73 15.39 3.35
N GLU A 104 0.61 15.99 3.77
CA GLU A 104 -0.36 15.40 4.71
C GLU A 104 -1.06 14.12 4.20
N ARG A 105 -0.98 13.83 2.89
CA ARG A 105 -1.55 12.61 2.32
C ARG A 105 -0.87 11.33 2.83
N PHE A 106 0.33 11.45 3.40
CA PHE A 106 1.05 10.37 4.06
C PHE A 106 0.94 10.38 5.59
N SER A 107 0.25 11.37 6.17
CA SER A 107 0.05 11.40 7.62
C SER A 107 -0.79 10.21 8.05
N ALA A 108 -0.47 9.66 9.22
CA ALA A 108 -1.30 8.67 9.92
C ALA A 108 -1.72 9.25 11.29
N PRO A 109 -2.73 8.65 11.97
CA PRO A 109 -3.18 9.16 13.26
C PRO A 109 -2.04 9.18 14.30
N ALA A 110 -1.54 10.39 14.62
CA ALA A 110 -0.36 10.57 15.46
C ALA A 110 -0.54 9.97 16.86
N SER A 111 -1.74 10.06 17.43
CA SER A 111 -2.08 9.48 18.73
C SER A 111 -1.92 7.96 18.76
N LEU A 112 -2.38 7.26 17.72
CA LEU A 112 -2.25 5.81 17.62
C LEU A 112 -0.78 5.41 17.44
N ILE A 113 -0.05 6.08 16.56
CA ILE A 113 1.38 5.82 16.34
C ILE A 113 2.16 5.99 17.64
N GLN A 114 1.94 7.09 18.35
CA GLN A 114 2.62 7.39 19.60
C GLN A 114 2.26 6.39 20.70
N ALA A 115 1.00 6.00 20.83
CA ALA A 115 0.56 5.00 21.80
C ALA A 115 1.22 3.63 21.55
N ILE A 116 1.35 3.23 20.29
CA ILE A 116 2.00 1.97 19.90
C ILE A 116 3.50 2.01 20.21
N LEU A 117 4.17 3.13 19.91
CA LEU A 117 5.59 3.31 20.20
C LEU A 117 5.88 3.26 21.70
N ASN A 118 5.03 3.88 22.52
CA ASN A 118 5.17 3.90 23.98
C ASN A 118 4.94 2.52 24.63
N ASP A 119 4.17 1.63 23.99
CA ASP A 119 3.86 0.27 24.48
C ASP A 119 4.88 -0.80 24.00
N ASP A 120 5.98 -0.39 23.36
CA ASP A 120 7.04 -1.24 22.76
C ASP A 120 6.51 -2.36 21.84
N ARG A 121 5.42 -2.08 21.12
CA ARG A 121 4.88 -2.99 20.11
C ARG A 121 5.69 -2.94 18.84
N LYS A 122 6.32 -4.07 18.52
CA LYS A 122 7.26 -4.20 17.40
C LYS A 122 6.76 -5.20 16.34
N GLY A 123 5.58 -5.77 16.56
CA GLY A 123 4.97 -6.75 15.67
C GLY A 123 5.53 -8.15 15.89
N ARG A 124 5.69 -8.91 14.82
CA ARG A 124 6.08 -10.32 14.86
C ARG A 124 7.47 -10.54 15.47
N LYS A 125 8.36 -9.55 15.42
CA LYS A 125 9.75 -9.69 15.88
C LYS A 125 9.90 -9.80 17.40
N ASN A 126 9.02 -9.19 18.19
CA ASN A 126 8.97 -9.36 19.65
C ASN A 126 7.71 -10.14 20.10
N GLY A 127 6.97 -10.72 19.16
CA GLY A 127 5.77 -11.51 19.43
C GLY A 127 4.52 -10.68 19.75
N ARG A 128 4.60 -9.34 19.70
CA ARG A 128 3.52 -8.44 20.14
C ARG A 128 3.43 -7.20 19.24
N GLY A 129 2.33 -7.11 18.51
CA GLY A 129 1.95 -5.94 17.71
C GLY A 129 0.46 -5.65 17.88
N PHE A 130 -0.24 -5.44 16.76
CA PHE A 130 -1.71 -5.48 16.74
C PHE A 130 -2.24 -6.88 17.07
N TYR A 131 -1.45 -7.89 16.70
CA TYR A 131 -1.68 -9.27 17.04
C TYR A 131 -0.66 -9.78 18.07
N LEU A 132 -1.10 -10.78 18.83
CA LEU A 132 -0.23 -11.62 19.64
C LEU A 132 0.23 -12.81 18.79
N TYR A 133 1.55 -12.98 18.70
CA TYR A 133 2.18 -14.08 18.00
C TYR A 133 2.74 -15.07 19.02
N GLY A 134 2.26 -16.30 19.01
CA GLY A 134 2.75 -17.33 19.92
C GLY A 134 4.24 -17.65 19.72
N VAL A 135 4.87 -18.17 20.77
CA VAL A 135 6.27 -18.62 20.75
C VAL A 135 6.48 -19.65 19.64
N LYS A 136 7.59 -19.52 18.88
CA LYS A 136 7.99 -20.46 17.82
C LYS A 136 7.87 -21.91 18.33
N GLY A 137 7.10 -22.74 17.64
CA GLY A 137 6.96 -24.18 17.95
C GLY A 137 5.59 -24.62 18.50
N ARG A 138 4.69 -23.69 18.88
CA ARG A 138 3.28 -24.02 19.18
C ARG A 138 2.36 -23.52 18.08
N LYS A 139 1.34 -24.31 17.72
CA LYS A 139 0.20 -23.91 16.86
C LYS A 139 -0.71 -22.89 17.58
N SER A 140 -0.13 -21.80 18.09
CA SER A 140 -0.91 -20.68 18.60
C SER A 140 -1.47 -19.94 17.38
N LYS A 141 -2.80 -19.96 17.24
CA LYS A 141 -3.50 -19.10 16.28
C LYS A 141 -3.18 -17.65 16.63
N LYS A 142 -2.87 -16.82 15.62
CA LYS A 142 -2.78 -15.37 15.74
C LYS A 142 -4.07 -14.85 16.38
N GLN A 143 -3.97 -14.03 17.42
CA GLN A 143 -5.12 -13.41 18.11
C GLN A 143 -4.91 -11.91 18.19
N VAL A 144 -5.97 -11.12 18.04
CA VAL A 144 -5.89 -9.67 18.23
C VAL A 144 -5.59 -9.35 19.68
N ASP A 145 -4.62 -8.46 19.90
CA ASP A 145 -4.34 -7.92 21.22
C ASP A 145 -5.37 -6.84 21.55
N LYS A 146 -6.36 -7.16 22.40
CA LYS A 146 -7.42 -6.22 22.78
C LYS A 146 -6.89 -4.94 23.44
N ALA A 147 -5.68 -4.95 24.01
CA ALA A 147 -5.08 -3.75 24.58
C ALA A 147 -4.80 -2.67 23.51
N VAL A 148 -4.75 -3.03 22.22
CA VAL A 148 -4.63 -2.05 21.12
C VAL A 148 -5.78 -1.05 21.14
N TYR A 149 -7.01 -1.49 21.36
CA TYR A 149 -8.16 -0.61 21.36
C TYR A 149 -8.09 0.37 22.54
N SER A 150 -7.75 -0.11 23.74
CA SER A 150 -7.54 0.75 24.91
C SER A 150 -6.42 1.77 24.70
N LEU A 151 -5.30 1.36 24.10
CA LEU A 151 -4.16 2.23 23.81
C LEU A 151 -4.48 3.30 22.77
N ALA A 152 -5.34 2.98 21.82
CA ALA A 152 -5.84 3.95 20.85
C ALA A 152 -6.91 4.90 21.45
N GLY A 153 -7.28 4.75 22.72
CA GLY A 153 -8.35 5.52 23.34
C GLY A 153 -9.75 5.13 22.84
N MET A 154 -9.92 3.88 22.41
CA MET A 154 -11.12 3.40 21.74
C MET A 154 -11.79 2.25 22.49
N ALA A 155 -13.12 2.24 22.44
CA ALA A 155 -13.90 1.04 22.71
C ALA A 155 -14.15 0.33 21.36
N PRO A 156 -14.02 -1.01 21.26
CA PRO A 156 -14.45 -1.75 20.09
C PRO A 156 -15.93 -1.42 19.82
N ARG A 157 -16.23 -0.80 18.68
CA ARG A 157 -17.60 -0.57 18.22
C ARG A 157 -17.98 -1.62 17.20
N HIS A 158 -19.27 -1.81 16.97
CA HIS A 158 -19.72 -2.57 15.81
C HIS A 158 -19.19 -1.89 14.55
N SER A 159 -18.58 -2.68 13.66
CA SER A 159 -18.11 -2.23 12.34
C SER A 159 -19.23 -1.45 11.63
N GLN A 160 -18.91 -0.24 11.20
CA GLN A 160 -19.86 0.66 10.55
C GLN A 160 -19.79 0.51 9.04
N CYS A 161 -18.60 0.17 8.52
CA CYS A 161 -18.36 -0.03 7.10
C CYS A 161 -18.56 -1.49 6.71
N SER A 162 -19.18 -1.72 5.55
CA SER A 162 -19.11 -3.02 4.90
C SER A 162 -17.67 -3.35 4.47
N ALA A 163 -17.36 -4.64 4.30
CA ALA A 163 -16.06 -5.08 3.79
C ALA A 163 -15.69 -4.44 2.44
N GLN A 164 -16.68 -4.13 1.60
CA GLN A 164 -16.46 -3.44 0.33
C GLN A 164 -16.03 -1.99 0.55
N GLN A 165 -16.66 -1.26 1.48
CA GLN A 165 -16.30 0.12 1.81
C GLN A 165 -14.89 0.20 2.43
N ILE A 166 -14.56 -0.72 3.33
CA ILE A 166 -13.22 -0.82 3.92
C ILE A 166 -12.16 -1.03 2.82
N ALA A 167 -12.40 -1.98 1.92
CA ALA A 167 -11.49 -2.26 0.82
C ALA A 167 -11.38 -1.07 -0.15
N GLU A 168 -12.50 -0.44 -0.51
CA GLU A 168 -12.53 0.73 -1.40
C GLU A 168 -11.68 1.87 -0.84
N ARG A 169 -11.81 2.19 0.45
CA ARG A 169 -11.02 3.25 1.11
C ARG A 169 -9.52 3.00 1.00
N CYS A 170 -9.06 1.82 1.38
CA CYS A 170 -7.63 1.49 1.33
C CYS A 170 -7.09 1.41 -0.11
N VAL A 171 -7.81 0.72 -1.00
CA VAL A 171 -7.34 0.47 -2.37
C VAL A 171 -7.32 1.75 -3.18
N MET A 172 -8.34 2.61 -3.10
CA MET A 172 -8.38 3.85 -3.89
C MET A 172 -7.20 4.77 -3.60
N LEU A 173 -6.71 4.84 -2.36
CA LEU A 173 -5.51 5.62 -2.05
C LEU A 173 -4.23 5.01 -2.63
N MET A 174 -4.10 3.67 -2.62
CA MET A 174 -2.99 2.99 -3.28
C MET A 174 -3.00 3.26 -4.79
N LEU A 175 -4.16 3.18 -5.43
CA LEU A 175 -4.32 3.45 -6.86
C LEU A 175 -3.96 4.90 -7.20
N ASN A 176 -4.44 5.85 -6.39
CA ASN A 176 -4.16 7.28 -6.57
C ASN A 176 -2.65 7.56 -6.49
N GLU A 177 -1.94 6.97 -5.52
CA GLU A 177 -0.48 7.15 -5.42
C GLU A 177 0.28 6.39 -6.51
N ALA A 178 -0.21 5.23 -6.97
CA ALA A 178 0.37 4.52 -8.13
C ALA A 178 0.28 5.35 -9.42
N ALA A 179 -0.83 6.07 -9.64
CA ALA A 179 -0.96 7.00 -10.74
C ALA A 179 0.04 8.17 -10.66
N ARG A 180 0.26 8.74 -9.46
CA ARG A 180 1.31 9.76 -9.24
C ARG A 180 2.70 9.22 -9.53
N CYS A 181 3.00 7.98 -9.11
CA CYS A 181 4.29 7.36 -9.36
C CYS A 181 4.61 7.19 -10.85
N ILE A 182 3.60 6.98 -11.70
CA ILE A 182 3.79 6.95 -13.16
C ILE A 182 4.11 8.35 -13.69
N ASP A 183 3.31 9.34 -13.30
CA ASP A 183 3.42 10.72 -13.80
C ASP A 183 4.73 11.40 -13.36
N GLU A 184 5.16 11.14 -12.13
CA GLU A 184 6.42 11.63 -11.56
C GLU A 184 7.65 10.84 -12.05
N GLY A 185 7.47 9.84 -12.91
CA GLY A 185 8.55 9.02 -13.47
C GLY A 185 9.26 8.14 -12.44
N ILE A 186 8.59 7.77 -11.34
CA ILE A 186 9.11 6.83 -10.34
C ILE A 186 9.26 5.44 -10.96
N VAL A 187 8.26 5.02 -11.73
CA VAL A 187 8.28 3.82 -12.57
C VAL A 187 8.17 4.24 -14.02
N ARG A 188 8.94 3.59 -14.89
CA ARG A 188 9.05 3.99 -16.31
C ARG A 188 7.89 3.52 -17.18
N SER A 189 7.13 2.54 -16.72
CA SER A 189 6.04 1.91 -17.47
C SER A 189 4.97 1.34 -16.55
N ALA A 190 3.75 1.19 -17.08
CA ALA A 190 2.68 0.55 -16.34
C ALA A 190 3.00 -0.89 -15.95
N ARG A 191 3.69 -1.61 -16.84
CA ARG A 191 4.18 -2.97 -16.58
C ARG A 191 5.06 -3.06 -15.34
N ASP A 192 6.07 -2.18 -15.21
CA ASP A 192 6.97 -2.24 -14.06
C ASP A 192 6.26 -1.83 -12.77
N GLY A 193 5.32 -0.88 -12.85
CA GLY A 193 4.46 -0.51 -11.73
C GLY A 193 3.56 -1.66 -11.26
N ASP A 194 2.92 -2.38 -12.18
CA ASP A 194 2.05 -3.50 -11.84
C ASP A 194 2.83 -4.71 -11.32
N ILE A 195 3.95 -5.07 -11.97
CA ILE A 195 4.87 -6.11 -11.49
C ILE A 195 5.39 -5.77 -10.09
N GLY A 196 5.75 -4.51 -9.85
CA GLY A 196 6.20 -4.02 -8.55
C GLY A 196 5.15 -4.21 -7.46
N ALA A 197 3.89 -3.83 -7.73
CA ALA A 197 2.83 -3.97 -6.76
C ALA A 197 2.45 -5.44 -6.50
N VAL A 198 2.35 -6.26 -7.55
CA VAL A 198 2.00 -7.69 -7.43
C VAL A 198 3.07 -8.47 -6.67
N PHE A 199 4.35 -8.32 -7.02
CA PHE A 199 5.43 -9.08 -6.38
C PHE A 199 6.00 -8.45 -5.12
N GLY A 200 5.82 -7.13 -4.94
CA GLY A 200 6.31 -6.38 -3.78
C GLY A 200 5.30 -6.29 -2.64
N ILE A 201 4.05 -5.96 -2.96
CA ILE A 201 2.98 -5.74 -1.96
C ILE A 201 2.07 -6.98 -1.86
N GLY A 202 1.96 -7.75 -2.94
CA GLY A 202 0.92 -8.77 -3.06
C GLY A 202 -0.40 -8.20 -3.56
N PHE A 203 -0.36 -7.17 -4.42
CA PHE A 203 -1.57 -6.69 -5.08
C PHE A 203 -2.27 -7.86 -5.80
N PRO A 204 -3.62 -7.99 -5.72
CA PRO A 204 -4.33 -9.17 -6.23
C PRO A 204 -3.97 -9.49 -7.69
N PRO A 205 -3.31 -10.63 -7.98
CA PRO A 205 -2.80 -10.91 -9.33
C PRO A 205 -3.90 -11.03 -10.39
N PHE A 206 -5.10 -11.48 -10.00
CA PHE A 206 -6.26 -11.59 -10.89
C PHE A 206 -6.82 -10.23 -11.34
N LEU A 207 -6.41 -9.13 -10.70
CA LEU A 207 -6.68 -7.76 -11.15
C LEU A 207 -5.53 -7.17 -11.99
N GLY A 208 -4.45 -7.93 -12.20
CA GLY A 208 -3.30 -7.57 -13.04
C GLY A 208 -2.29 -6.59 -12.42
N GLY A 209 -2.69 -5.81 -11.41
CA GLY A 209 -1.90 -4.75 -10.79
C GLY A 209 -2.71 -3.46 -10.65
N PRO A 210 -2.25 -2.46 -9.87
CA PRO A 210 -2.99 -1.23 -9.63
C PRO A 210 -3.34 -0.47 -10.92
N LEU A 211 -2.42 -0.38 -11.88
CA LEU A 211 -2.60 0.38 -13.12
C LEU A 211 -3.51 -0.36 -14.09
N ARG A 212 -3.34 -1.69 -14.24
CA ARG A 212 -4.28 -2.54 -14.98
C ARG A 212 -5.68 -2.52 -14.39
N TYR A 213 -5.78 -2.54 -13.07
CA TYR A 213 -7.06 -2.47 -12.37
C TYR A 213 -7.76 -1.13 -12.61
N MET A 214 -7.02 -0.01 -12.58
CA MET A 214 -7.57 1.29 -12.95
C MET A 214 -8.06 1.33 -14.41
N ASP A 215 -7.35 0.70 -15.35
CA ASP A 215 -7.83 0.59 -16.74
C ASP A 215 -9.11 -0.25 -16.86
N THR A 216 -9.25 -1.28 -16.02
CA THR A 216 -10.47 -2.13 -16.00
C THR A 216 -11.67 -1.38 -15.43
N LEU A 217 -11.45 -0.50 -14.45
CA LEU A 217 -12.48 0.38 -13.90
C LEU A 217 -12.81 1.56 -14.82
N GLY A 218 -11.79 2.08 -15.52
CA GLY A 218 -11.82 3.36 -16.22
C GLY A 218 -11.39 4.52 -15.31
N ALA A 219 -10.55 5.42 -15.83
CA ALA A 219 -10.02 6.56 -15.07
C ALA A 219 -11.12 7.47 -14.51
N GLY A 220 -12.21 7.69 -15.27
CA GLY A 220 -13.36 8.47 -14.81
C GLY A 220 -14.06 7.87 -13.59
N GLU A 221 -14.23 6.54 -13.56
CA GLU A 221 -14.82 5.84 -12.40
C GLU A 221 -13.91 5.92 -11.17
N VAL A 222 -12.59 5.79 -11.34
CA VAL A 222 -11.62 5.95 -10.25
C VAL A 222 -11.68 7.36 -9.68
N VAL A 223 -11.72 8.38 -10.54
CA VAL A 223 -11.88 9.80 -10.12
C VAL A 223 -13.19 9.99 -9.36
N ALA A 224 -14.31 9.46 -9.86
CA ALA A 224 -15.61 9.58 -9.20
C ALA A 224 -15.63 8.93 -7.82
N ARG A 225 -15.01 7.75 -7.66
CA ARG A 225 -14.87 7.08 -6.35
C ARG A 225 -14.02 7.90 -5.38
N LEU A 226 -12.87 8.39 -5.85
CA LEU A 226 -11.98 9.24 -5.05
C LEU A 226 -12.67 10.53 -4.61
N GLN A 227 -13.41 11.21 -5.49
CA GLN A 227 -14.19 12.39 -5.14
C GLN A 227 -15.28 12.09 -4.11
N ARG A 228 -16.00 10.97 -4.25
CA ARG A 228 -17.00 10.53 -3.27
C ARG A 228 -16.37 10.32 -1.88
N LEU A 229 -15.23 9.64 -1.84
CA LEU A 229 -14.47 9.41 -0.61
C LEU A 229 -13.90 10.72 -0.04
N ALA A 230 -13.51 11.66 -0.90
CA ALA A 230 -13.02 12.97 -0.47
C ALA A 230 -14.12 13.78 0.25
N THR A 231 -15.35 13.73 -0.26
CA THR A 231 -16.51 14.36 0.41
C THR A 231 -16.84 13.70 1.75
N GLN A 232 -16.74 12.38 1.85
CA GLN A 232 -17.11 11.64 3.07
C GLN A 232 -16.04 11.67 4.16
N TYR A 233 -14.78 11.59 3.75
CA TYR A 233 -13.68 11.35 4.67
C TYR A 233 -12.61 12.43 4.64
N GLY A 234 -12.59 13.31 3.64
CA GLY A 234 -11.69 14.47 3.56
C GLY A 234 -10.67 14.41 2.42
N SER A 235 -9.92 15.50 2.27
CA SER A 235 -9.07 15.83 1.11
C SER A 235 -7.94 14.85 0.80
N ARG A 236 -7.60 13.92 1.70
CA ARG A 236 -6.61 12.87 1.42
C ARG A 236 -7.00 11.98 0.23
N PHE A 237 -8.29 11.87 -0.05
CA PHE A 237 -8.83 11.13 -1.20
C PHE A 237 -8.91 11.96 -2.48
N THR A 238 -8.45 13.21 -2.49
CA THR A 238 -8.48 14.05 -3.70
C THR A 238 -7.75 13.34 -4.85
N PRO A 239 -8.40 13.14 -6.02
CA PRO A 239 -7.75 12.54 -7.17
C PRO A 239 -6.50 13.31 -7.58
N CYS A 240 -5.44 12.59 -7.94
CA CYS A 240 -4.24 13.20 -8.48
C CYS A 240 -4.48 13.76 -9.88
N GLU A 241 -3.68 14.75 -10.24
CA GLU A 241 -3.71 15.39 -11.55
C GLU A 241 -3.57 14.37 -12.70
N ALA A 242 -2.69 13.38 -12.53
CA ALA A 242 -2.48 12.31 -13.50
C ALA A 242 -3.76 11.50 -13.81
N LEU A 243 -4.63 11.30 -12.81
CA LEU A 243 -5.92 10.64 -12.98
C LEU A 243 -6.95 11.57 -13.60
N LEU A 244 -6.99 12.84 -13.19
CA LEU A 244 -7.90 13.84 -13.77
C LEU A 244 -7.66 14.00 -15.27
N GLN A 245 -6.41 14.15 -15.69
CA GLN A 245 -6.04 14.28 -17.11
C GLN A 245 -6.39 13.01 -17.91
N ARG A 246 -6.23 11.83 -17.32
CA ARG A 246 -6.61 10.56 -17.96
C ARG A 246 -8.11 10.40 -18.09
N ALA A 247 -8.87 10.81 -17.07
CA ALA A 247 -10.33 10.81 -17.12
C ALA A 247 -10.85 11.78 -18.18
N GLU A 248 -10.29 12.99 -18.27
CA GLU A 248 -10.69 14.00 -19.26
C GLU A 248 -10.40 13.56 -20.70
N ARG A 249 -9.27 12.89 -20.92
CA ARG A 249 -8.79 12.48 -22.26
C ARG A 249 -9.12 11.04 -22.62
N GLU A 250 -9.84 10.32 -21.76
CA GLU A 250 -10.18 8.91 -21.91
C GLU A 250 -8.94 8.01 -22.16
N LEU A 251 -7.84 8.31 -21.47
CA LEU A 251 -6.57 7.60 -21.62
C LEU A 251 -6.43 6.44 -20.62
N THR A 252 -5.81 5.35 -21.07
CA THR A 252 -5.41 4.21 -20.24
C THR A 252 -3.94 4.31 -19.80
N PHE A 253 -3.58 3.60 -18.73
CA PHE A 253 -2.19 3.44 -18.29
C PHE A 253 -1.42 2.47 -19.19
N TRP A 254 -2.05 1.35 -19.56
CA TRP A 254 -1.47 0.38 -20.47
C TRP A 254 -1.76 0.77 -21.92
N PRO A 255 -0.78 0.64 -22.83
CA PRO A 255 -1.02 0.87 -24.23
C PRO A 255 -1.92 -0.23 -24.82
N GLY A 256 -2.83 0.14 -25.73
CA GLY A 256 -3.88 -0.75 -26.26
C GLY A 256 -3.39 -1.99 -27.03
N HIS A 257 -2.10 -2.11 -27.34
CA HIS A 257 -1.51 -3.31 -27.97
C HIS A 257 -1.00 -4.35 -26.97
N GLU A 258 -0.86 -4.01 -25.68
CA GLU A 258 -0.42 -4.93 -24.61
C GLU A 258 -1.60 -5.48 -23.79
N THR A 259 -2.84 -5.25 -24.24
CA THR A 259 -4.07 -5.69 -23.56
C THR A 259 -4.72 -6.92 -24.18
N VAL A 260 -4.12 -7.48 -25.24
CA VAL A 260 -4.65 -8.67 -25.92
C VAL A 260 -4.22 -9.92 -25.13
N PRO A 261 -5.14 -10.79 -24.69
CA PRO A 261 -4.77 -12.08 -24.13
C PRO A 261 -3.95 -12.84 -25.17
N LEU A 262 -2.86 -13.48 -24.73
CA LEU A 262 -2.22 -14.51 -25.53
C LEU A 262 -3.24 -15.64 -25.68
N ASN A 263 -3.97 -15.64 -26.80
CA ASN A 263 -4.79 -16.76 -27.25
C ASN A 263 -3.89 -17.95 -27.62
#